data_AF-A0A8X8W7S7-F1
#
_entry.id   AF-A0A8X8W7S7-F1
#
_cell.length_a   1.000
_cell.length_b   1.000
_cell.length_c   1.000
_cell.angle_alpha   90.00
_cell.angle_beta   90.00
_cell.angle_gamma   90.00
#
_symmetry.space_group_name_H-M   'P 1'
#
loop_
_entity.id
_entity.type
_entity.pdbx_description
1 polymer ?
#
loop_
_entity_poly.entity_id
_entity_poly.type
_entity_poly.pdbx_seq_one_letter_code
_entity_poly.pdbx_strand_id
1 'polypeptide(L)'
;MESVASSSTPHPHHHHRPRLTAAQSFSDRIIRAVRHRLRLLHRSGSLFFVLGATGNVYTVNLSAAVSCSCPDRATPCKHIIFVFIRALALPLDDPCLSRRTLRPCQLRRLLSLPTAADSLATATLRDRFHQISAQARAGGGRIPRPPTVVPEEGAACPVCLEEMGREERVVSCGACKNVIHEECFLAWKRSCRRRSATCVLCRARWRSGGDDPDKYLNLSAYVNEEDMVEDGGCT
;
A
#
# COMPACT_ATOMS: atom_id res chain seq x y z
N MET A 1 28.85 -53.04 -35.91
CA MET A 1 28.62 -51.58 -35.92
C MET A 1 27.17 -51.35 -35.57
N GLU A 2 26.86 -51.19 -34.28
CA GLU A 2 25.54 -50.73 -33.85
C GLU A 2 25.73 -49.82 -32.63
N SER A 3 25.33 -48.57 -32.83
CA SER A 3 25.39 -47.48 -31.86
C SER A 3 24.21 -47.57 -30.91
N VAL A 4 24.44 -47.41 -29.60
CA VAL A 4 23.38 -47.08 -28.65
C VAL A 4 23.77 -45.87 -27.83
N ALA A 5 22.92 -44.84 -27.95
CA ALA A 5 23.09 -43.50 -27.43
C ALA A 5 22.68 -43.38 -25.96
N SER A 6 23.33 -42.44 -25.29
CA SER A 6 23.04 -41.96 -23.95
C SER A 6 21.61 -41.46 -23.79
N SER A 7 20.98 -41.74 -22.65
CA SER A 7 19.83 -40.97 -22.15
C SER A 7 19.83 -40.96 -20.63
N SER A 8 20.55 -39.99 -20.06
CA SER A 8 20.48 -39.66 -18.62
C SER A 8 19.37 -38.62 -18.43
N THR A 9 18.31 -39.01 -17.74
CA THR A 9 17.18 -38.15 -17.35
C THR A 9 17.59 -37.19 -16.22
N PRO A 10 17.25 -35.89 -16.27
CA PRO A 10 17.47 -34.99 -15.14
C PRO A 10 16.33 -35.11 -14.12
N HIS A 11 16.65 -35.53 -12.90
CA HIS A 11 15.74 -35.49 -11.76
C HIS A 11 15.41 -34.02 -11.40
N PRO A 12 14.13 -33.65 -11.19
CA PRO A 12 13.79 -32.33 -10.71
C PRO A 12 14.15 -32.22 -9.22
N HIS A 13 15.20 -31.46 -8.91
CA HIS A 13 15.49 -31.04 -7.55
C HIS A 13 14.37 -30.12 -7.06
N HIS A 14 13.47 -30.67 -6.26
CA HIS A 14 12.55 -29.90 -5.45
C HIS A 14 13.36 -29.06 -4.45
N HIS A 15 13.57 -27.79 -4.77
CA HIS A 15 14.07 -26.81 -3.82
C HIS A 15 13.07 -26.68 -2.67
N HIS A 16 13.31 -27.43 -1.60
CA HIS A 16 12.69 -27.21 -0.30
C HIS A 16 13.10 -25.83 0.19
N ARG A 17 12.25 -24.84 -0.06
CA ARG A 17 12.34 -23.52 0.56
C ARG A 17 12.22 -23.73 2.08
N PRO A 18 13.23 -23.37 2.88
CA PRO A 18 13.14 -23.52 4.33
C PRO A 18 11.88 -22.80 4.82
N ARG A 19 11.04 -23.49 5.59
CA ARG A 19 9.90 -22.87 6.27
C ARG A 19 10.46 -21.79 7.19
N LEU A 20 10.36 -20.54 6.78
CA LEU A 20 10.71 -19.37 7.59
C LEU A 20 10.00 -19.50 8.93
N THR A 21 10.77 -19.50 10.02
CA THR A 21 10.19 -19.56 11.36
C THR A 21 9.42 -18.26 11.64
N ALA A 22 8.36 -18.33 12.45
CA ALA A 22 7.56 -17.15 12.79
C ALA A 22 8.43 -16.01 13.40
N ALA A 23 9.50 -16.35 14.11
CA ALA A 23 10.47 -15.43 14.69
C ALA A 23 11.40 -14.75 13.65
N GLN A 24 11.86 -15.49 12.63
CA GLN A 24 12.56 -14.90 11.48
C GLN A 24 11.66 -13.88 10.76
N SER A 25 10.36 -14.18 10.66
CA SER A 25 9.40 -13.27 10.04
C SER A 25 9.15 -11.97 10.81
N PHE A 26 9.35 -11.94 12.13
CA PHE A 26 9.15 -10.75 12.97
C PHE A 26 10.40 -9.88 13.02
N SER A 27 11.57 -10.48 13.21
CA SER A 27 12.87 -9.79 13.19
C SER A 27 13.08 -9.07 11.85
N ASP A 28 12.76 -9.72 10.73
CA ASP A 28 12.80 -9.10 9.40
C ASP A 28 11.89 -7.86 9.30
N ARG A 29 10.75 -7.86 9.99
CA ARG A 29 9.84 -6.71 9.97
C ARG A 29 10.36 -5.57 10.83
N ILE A 30 11.01 -5.86 11.95
CA ILE A 30 11.72 -4.83 12.73
C ILE A 30 12.80 -4.20 11.86
N ILE A 31 13.64 -5.02 11.21
CA ILE A 31 14.69 -4.53 10.30
C ILE A 31 14.07 -3.63 9.22
N ARG A 32 12.96 -4.03 8.60
CA ARG A 32 12.26 -3.22 7.60
C ARG A 32 11.61 -1.96 8.18
N ALA A 33 11.16 -1.97 9.42
CA ALA A 33 10.56 -0.81 10.08
C ALA A 33 11.61 0.26 10.43
N VAL A 34 12.81 -0.18 10.79
CA VAL A 34 13.94 0.68 11.13
C VAL A 34 14.67 1.17 9.87
N ARG A 35 14.99 0.27 8.93
CA ARG A 35 15.81 0.57 7.75
C ARG A 35 15.06 1.20 6.59
N HIS A 36 13.78 0.85 6.39
CA HIS A 36 13.06 1.49 5.29
C HIS A 36 12.76 2.95 5.61
N ARG A 37 12.70 3.76 4.56
CA ARG A 37 12.28 5.17 4.58
C ARG A 37 10.80 5.33 4.92
N LEU A 38 10.47 5.07 6.17
CA LEU A 38 9.15 5.35 6.74
C LEU A 38 9.23 6.67 7.49
N ARG A 39 8.19 7.49 7.32
CA ARG A 39 8.04 8.80 7.97
C ARG A 39 6.60 8.98 8.44
N LEU A 40 6.42 9.69 9.54
CA LEU A 40 5.12 10.03 10.09
C LEU A 40 4.67 11.38 9.55
N LEU A 41 3.54 11.42 8.86
CA LEU A 41 2.96 12.66 8.33
C LEU A 41 2.12 13.36 9.39
N HIS A 42 1.29 12.61 10.11
CA HIS A 42 0.37 13.18 11.07
C HIS A 42 -0.03 12.16 12.13
N ARG A 43 -0.35 12.65 13.33
CA ARG A 43 -0.95 11.89 14.42
C ARG A 43 -2.23 12.61 14.87
N SER A 44 -3.32 11.87 14.92
CA SER A 44 -4.62 12.34 15.41
C SER A 44 -5.18 11.33 16.41
N GLY A 45 -4.99 11.58 17.70
CA GLY A 45 -5.36 10.64 18.76
C GLY A 45 -4.67 9.29 18.60
N SER A 46 -5.46 8.27 18.23
CA SER A 46 -5.00 6.88 17.98
C SER A 46 -4.59 6.59 16.53
N LEU A 47 -4.81 7.54 15.62
CA LEU A 47 -4.51 7.38 14.20
C LEU A 47 -3.15 7.98 13.87
N PHE A 48 -2.33 7.20 13.17
CA PHE A 48 -1.00 7.56 12.70
C PHE A 48 -0.96 7.42 11.18
N PHE A 49 -0.64 8.49 10.47
CA PHE A 49 -0.55 8.54 9.02
C PHE A 49 0.91 8.38 8.62
N VAL A 50 1.26 7.21 8.10
CA VAL A 50 2.63 6.78 7.82
C VAL A 50 2.88 6.81 6.31
N LEU A 51 3.91 7.53 5.89
CA LEU A 51 4.43 7.49 4.54
C LEU A 51 5.28 6.22 4.37
N GLY A 52 4.92 5.40 3.39
CA GLY A 52 5.66 4.22 2.97
C GLY A 52 6.82 4.57 2.03
N ALA A 53 7.75 3.62 1.88
CA ALA A 53 8.93 3.79 1.01
C ALA A 53 8.61 4.07 -0.48
N THR A 54 7.40 3.75 -0.94
CA THR A 54 6.93 4.03 -2.30
C THR A 54 6.09 5.32 -2.41
N GLY A 55 6.08 6.15 -1.36
CA GLY A 55 5.27 7.36 -1.29
C GLY A 55 3.78 7.14 -0.95
N ASN A 56 3.33 5.90 -0.80
CA ASN A 56 1.95 5.61 -0.39
C ASN A 56 1.74 5.94 1.10
N VAL A 57 0.61 6.55 1.42
CA VAL A 57 0.21 6.83 2.81
C VAL A 57 -0.62 5.67 3.34
N TYR A 58 -0.20 5.13 4.48
CA TYR A 58 -0.90 4.08 5.22
C TYR A 58 -1.34 4.61 6.59
N THR A 59 -2.53 4.22 7.01
CA THR A 59 -3.06 4.60 8.33
C THR A 59 -2.88 3.44 9.29
N VAL A 60 -2.18 3.69 10.39
CA VAL A 60 -2.08 2.79 11.55
C VAL A 60 -3.06 3.29 12.60
N ASN A 61 -3.88 2.38 13.13
CA ASN A 61 -4.81 2.66 14.22
C ASN A 61 -4.37 1.88 15.47
N LEU A 62 -3.95 2.60 16.51
CA LEU A 62 -3.67 2.02 17.82
C LEU A 62 -4.97 1.92 18.61
N SER A 63 -5.58 0.75 18.58
CA SER A 63 -6.77 0.44 19.38
C SER A 63 -6.54 -0.85 20.19
N ALA A 64 -7.58 -1.38 20.84
CA ALA A 64 -7.51 -2.69 21.49
C ALA A 64 -7.03 -3.79 20.52
N ALA A 65 -7.41 -3.70 19.25
CA ALA A 65 -6.84 -4.47 18.15
C ALA A 65 -6.06 -3.53 17.20
N VAL A 66 -4.74 -3.71 17.13
CA VAL A 66 -3.90 -2.83 16.31
C VAL A 66 -4.05 -3.18 14.84
N SER A 67 -4.29 -2.18 13.99
CA SER A 67 -4.52 -2.38 12.56
C SER A 67 -3.74 -1.39 11.70
N CYS A 68 -3.46 -1.78 10.45
CA CYS A 68 -2.87 -0.92 9.44
C CYS A 68 -3.57 -1.12 8.10
N SER A 69 -3.74 -0.07 7.31
CA SER A 69 -4.38 -0.14 5.98
C SER A 69 -3.50 -0.75 4.89
N CYS A 70 -2.23 -1.06 5.18
CA CYS A 70 -1.29 -1.59 4.20
C CYS A 70 -1.68 -2.99 3.70
N PRO A 71 -1.23 -3.42 2.50
CA PRO A 71 -1.58 -4.72 1.94
C PRO A 71 -0.96 -5.92 2.68
N ASP A 72 -0.03 -5.68 3.60
CA ASP A 72 0.56 -6.73 4.43
C ASP A 72 -0.48 -7.30 5.40
N ARG A 73 -0.80 -8.59 5.24
CA ARG A 73 -1.78 -9.30 6.07
C ARG A 73 -1.23 -9.70 7.44
N ALA A 74 0.07 -9.52 7.65
CA ALA A 74 0.71 -9.94 8.87
C ALA A 74 0.69 -8.81 9.91
N THR A 75 0.18 -9.12 11.10
CA THR A 75 0.08 -8.16 12.21
C THR A 75 1.01 -8.58 13.35
N PRO A 76 1.84 -7.68 13.89
CA PRO A 76 2.08 -6.31 13.40
C PRO A 76 2.92 -6.30 12.11
N CYS A 77 2.59 -5.40 11.20
CA CYS A 77 3.34 -5.15 9.96
C CYS A 77 4.47 -4.14 10.23
N LYS A 78 5.35 -3.91 9.24
CA LYS A 78 6.45 -2.94 9.39
C LYS A 78 5.99 -1.52 9.76
N HIS A 79 4.80 -1.09 9.32
CA HIS A 79 4.29 0.26 9.62
C HIS A 79 3.82 0.39 11.08
N ILE A 80 3.23 -0.67 11.65
CA ILE A 80 2.86 -0.72 13.07
C ILE A 80 4.13 -0.70 13.92
N ILE A 81 5.11 -1.51 13.56
CA ILE A 81 6.39 -1.58 14.26
C ILE A 81 7.15 -0.24 14.16
N PHE A 82 7.09 0.43 13.01
CA PHE A 82 7.61 1.80 12.84
C PHE A 82 6.95 2.78 13.81
N VAL A 83 5.62 2.74 13.97
CA VAL A 83 4.92 3.60 14.91
C VAL A 83 5.40 3.34 16.34
N PHE A 84 5.56 2.09 16.74
CA PHE A 84 6.06 1.79 18.08
C PHE A 84 7.50 2.24 18.29
N ILE A 85 8.44 1.81 17.45
CA ILE A 85 9.87 2.03 17.67
C ILE A 85 10.27 3.48 17.36
N ARG A 86 9.85 4.01 16.21
CA ARG A 86 10.34 5.31 15.73
C ARG A 86 9.40 6.44 16.13
N ALA A 87 8.08 6.28 15.96
CA ALA A 87 7.16 7.39 16.28
C ALA A 87 6.89 7.56 17.77
N LEU A 88 6.84 6.46 18.53
CA LEU A 88 6.60 6.46 19.99
C LEU A 88 7.85 6.14 20.81
N ALA A 89 9.02 5.96 20.16
CA ALA A 89 10.31 5.71 20.81
C ALA A 89 10.32 4.51 21.78
N LEU A 90 9.59 3.43 21.46
CA LEU A 90 9.64 2.21 22.28
C LEU A 90 10.98 1.50 22.11
N PRO A 91 11.54 0.92 23.20
CA PRO A 91 12.73 0.10 23.11
C PRO A 91 12.41 -1.22 22.37
N LEU A 92 13.43 -1.81 21.74
CA LEU A 92 13.30 -3.00 20.88
C LEU A 92 12.86 -4.27 21.61
N ASP A 93 12.96 -4.29 22.93
CA ASP A 93 12.54 -5.37 23.82
C ASP A 93 11.12 -5.15 24.40
N ASP A 94 10.44 -4.03 24.09
CA ASP A 94 9.09 -3.77 24.63
C ASP A 94 8.10 -4.85 24.15
N PRO A 95 7.39 -5.52 25.08
CA PRO A 95 6.46 -6.60 24.74
C PRO A 95 5.30 -6.19 23.83
N CYS A 96 5.00 -4.90 23.69
CA CYS A 96 3.96 -4.41 22.80
C CYS A 96 4.32 -4.59 21.32
N LEU A 97 5.61 -4.68 20.97
CA LEU A 97 6.08 -4.75 19.60
C LEU A 97 5.59 -5.99 18.84
N SER A 98 5.41 -7.11 19.53
CA SER A 98 4.98 -8.39 18.94
C SER A 98 3.47 -8.65 19.09
N ARG A 99 2.75 -7.80 19.82
CA ARG A 99 1.34 -7.99 20.15
C ARG A 99 0.42 -7.49 19.03
N ARG A 100 -0.63 -8.27 18.76
CA ARG A 100 -1.75 -7.85 17.90
C ARG A 100 -2.82 -7.08 18.66
N THR A 101 -2.98 -7.40 19.94
CA THR A 101 -3.96 -6.80 20.83
C THR A 101 -3.27 -6.14 22.01
N LEU A 102 -3.80 -4.99 22.40
CA LEU A 102 -3.28 -4.19 23.50
C LEU A 102 -4.29 -4.17 24.64
N ARG A 103 -3.80 -4.35 25.87
CA ARG A 103 -4.62 -4.14 27.06
C ARG A 103 -4.95 -2.65 27.21
N PRO A 104 -6.07 -2.27 27.84
CA PRO A 104 -6.43 -0.86 28.02
C PRO A 104 -5.34 0.00 28.68
N CYS A 105 -4.62 -0.55 29.66
CA CYS A 105 -3.49 0.14 30.30
C CYS A 105 -2.31 0.37 29.33
N GLN A 106 -1.99 -0.62 28.49
CA GLN A 106 -0.94 -0.52 27.49
C GLN A 106 -1.32 0.50 26.40
N LEU A 107 -2.57 0.45 25.93
CA LEU A 107 -3.08 1.39 24.95
C LEU A 107 -3.01 2.83 25.47
N ARG A 108 -3.52 3.07 26.69
CA ARG A 108 -3.45 4.39 27.32
C ARG A 108 -2.02 4.88 27.46
N ARG A 109 -1.10 4.02 27.91
CA ARG A 109 0.35 4.32 27.98
C ARG A 109 0.90 4.74 26.62
N LEU A 110 0.62 3.98 25.57
CA LEU A 110 1.13 4.27 24.22
C LEU A 110 0.55 5.57 23.65
N LEU A 111 -0.74 5.82 23.85
CA LEU A 111 -1.39 7.04 23.38
C LEU A 111 -0.97 8.29 24.16
N SER A 112 -0.44 8.17 25.38
CA SER A 112 0.12 9.29 26.14
C SER A 112 1.57 9.61 25.80
N LEU A 113 2.29 8.73 25.10
CA LEU A 113 3.69 8.99 24.71
C LEU A 113 3.74 10.15 23.71
N PRO A 114 4.77 11.02 23.79
CA PRO A 114 5.01 12.05 22.79
C PRO A 114 5.39 11.41 21.45
N THR A 115 5.20 12.16 20.37
CA THR A 115 5.68 11.75 19.05
C THR A 115 7.14 12.17 18.91
N ALA A 116 8.04 11.24 18.58
CA ALA A 116 9.45 11.56 18.35
C ALA A 116 9.61 12.40 17.08
N ALA A 117 10.36 13.50 17.18
CA ALA A 117 10.55 14.45 16.08
C ALA A 117 11.23 13.81 14.86
N ASP A 118 12.23 12.96 15.08
CA ASP A 118 13.02 12.29 14.03
C ASP A 118 12.22 11.28 13.19
N SER A 119 11.01 10.93 13.67
CA SER A 119 10.08 10.09 12.92
C SER A 119 9.27 10.87 11.89
N LEU A 120 9.13 12.19 12.06
CA LEU A 120 8.26 13.03 11.26
C LEU A 120 8.80 13.21 9.83
N ALA A 121 7.90 13.29 8.87
CA ALA A 121 8.23 13.80 7.54
C ALA A 121 8.56 15.30 7.60
N THR A 122 9.21 15.81 6.56
CA THR A 122 9.46 17.25 6.39
C THR A 122 8.19 18.07 6.52
N ALA A 123 8.32 19.32 6.98
CA ALA A 123 7.18 20.23 7.12
C ALA A 123 6.38 20.34 5.81
N THR A 124 7.08 20.49 4.68
CA THR A 124 6.49 20.57 3.35
C THR A 124 5.59 19.38 3.02
N LEU A 125 6.05 18.13 3.27
CA LEU A 125 5.23 16.94 3.01
C LEU A 125 4.01 16.86 3.94
N ARG A 126 4.16 17.27 5.20
CA ARG A 126 3.05 17.30 6.15
C ARG A 126 2.01 18.33 5.75
N ASP A 127 2.43 19.51 5.34
CA ASP A 127 1.55 20.59 4.87
C ASP A 127 0.78 20.16 3.62
N ARG A 128 1.46 19.51 2.67
CA ARG A 128 0.80 18.91 1.49
C ARG A 128 -0.20 17.85 1.86
N PHE A 129 0.14 16.94 2.78
CA PHE A 129 -0.78 15.94 3.29
C PHE A 129 -2.02 16.60 3.92
N HIS A 130 -1.84 17.64 4.72
CA HIS A 130 -2.94 18.39 5.34
C HIS A 130 -3.82 19.11 4.32
N GLN A 131 -3.23 19.75 3.31
CA GLN A 131 -3.96 20.42 2.24
C GLN A 131 -4.87 19.45 1.47
N ILE A 132 -4.32 18.32 1.02
CA ILE A 132 -5.08 17.29 0.28
C ILE A 132 -6.16 16.66 1.18
N SER A 133 -5.82 16.39 2.44
CA SER A 133 -6.77 15.82 3.41
C SER A 133 -7.89 16.80 3.79
N ALA A 134 -7.64 18.10 3.78
CA ALA A 134 -8.66 19.13 4.03
C ALA A 134 -9.62 19.25 2.84
N GLN A 135 -9.09 19.25 1.61
CA GLN A 135 -9.89 19.25 0.38
C GLN A 135 -10.83 18.04 0.32
N ALA A 136 -10.33 16.84 0.70
CA ALA A 136 -11.15 15.63 0.77
C ALA A 136 -12.31 15.72 1.78
N ARG A 137 -12.12 16.47 2.88
CA ARG A 137 -13.15 16.66 3.91
C ARG A 137 -14.19 17.70 3.50
N ALA A 138 -13.78 18.77 2.83
CA ALA A 138 -14.68 19.81 2.31
C ALA A 138 -15.59 19.30 1.18
N GLY A 139 -15.13 18.31 0.40
CA GLY A 139 -15.88 17.72 -0.72
C GLY A 139 -16.83 16.58 -0.36
N GLY A 140 -17.19 16.37 0.92
CA GLY A 140 -18.15 15.32 1.29
C GLY A 140 -17.56 13.90 1.27
N GLY A 141 -16.51 13.66 2.06
CA GLY A 141 -16.36 12.39 2.78
C GLY A 141 -16.14 11.10 1.96
N ARG A 142 -15.28 11.11 0.95
CA ARG A 142 -14.46 9.95 0.60
C ARG A 142 -13.06 10.45 0.27
N ILE A 143 -12.04 9.65 0.63
CA ILE A 143 -10.65 9.79 0.16
C ILE A 143 -10.71 10.23 -1.32
N PRO A 144 -9.90 11.19 -1.80
CA PRO A 144 -9.93 11.58 -3.20
C PRO A 144 -9.72 10.30 -4.01
N ARG A 145 -10.80 9.79 -4.58
CA ARG A 145 -10.73 8.90 -5.72
C ARG A 145 -9.99 9.77 -6.74
N PRO A 146 -8.94 9.25 -7.40
CA PRO A 146 -8.30 9.98 -8.48
C PRO A 146 -9.38 10.41 -9.46
N PRO A 147 -9.12 11.51 -10.20
CA PRO A 147 -10.14 12.19 -11.00
C PRO A 147 -11.01 11.14 -11.64
N THR A 148 -12.30 11.17 -11.28
CA THR A 148 -13.34 10.43 -11.99
C THR A 148 -12.96 10.60 -13.45
N VAL A 149 -12.58 9.52 -14.12
CA VAL A 149 -12.18 9.61 -15.53
C VAL A 149 -13.42 10.15 -16.20
N VAL A 150 -13.45 11.46 -16.47
CA VAL A 150 -14.61 12.08 -17.09
C VAL A 150 -14.50 11.63 -18.53
N PRO A 151 -15.45 10.83 -19.03
CA PRO A 151 -15.48 10.52 -20.45
C PRO A 151 -15.49 11.84 -21.22
N GLU A 152 -14.71 11.92 -22.29
CA GLU A 152 -14.85 13.01 -23.24
C GLU A 152 -16.32 13.04 -23.72
N GLU A 153 -16.90 14.24 -23.91
CA GLU A 153 -18.32 14.34 -24.31
C GLU A 153 -18.56 13.57 -25.62
N GLY A 154 -19.42 12.56 -25.58
CA GLY A 154 -19.71 11.69 -26.73
C GLY A 154 -18.82 10.44 -26.85
N ALA A 155 -17.97 10.13 -25.86
CA ALA A 155 -17.21 8.89 -25.86
C ALA A 155 -18.14 7.67 -25.69
N ALA A 156 -18.14 6.76 -26.68
CA ALA A 156 -18.91 5.52 -26.63
C ALA A 156 -18.14 4.39 -25.96
N CYS A 157 -18.81 3.60 -25.14
CA CYS A 157 -18.22 2.42 -24.53
C CYS A 157 -17.97 1.35 -25.61
N PRO A 158 -16.71 0.91 -25.85
CA PRO A 158 -16.37 -0.08 -26.89
C PRO A 158 -16.92 -1.49 -26.63
N VAL A 159 -17.61 -1.72 -25.50
CA VAL A 159 -18.20 -3.01 -25.13
C VAL A 159 -19.69 -3.06 -25.41
N CYS A 160 -20.46 -2.03 -25.03
CA CYS A 160 -21.91 -1.96 -25.28
C CYS A 160 -22.29 -1.02 -26.43
N LEU A 161 -21.36 -0.21 -26.91
CA LEU A 161 -21.55 0.81 -27.95
C LEU A 161 -22.51 1.95 -27.57
N GLU A 162 -22.80 2.10 -26.28
CA GLU A 162 -23.60 3.19 -25.74
C GLU A 162 -22.73 4.39 -25.35
N GLU A 163 -23.28 5.60 -25.45
CA GLU A 163 -22.62 6.84 -25.04
C GLU A 163 -22.46 6.88 -23.51
N MET A 164 -21.25 7.21 -23.05
CA MET A 164 -20.96 7.26 -21.62
C MET A 164 -21.39 8.61 -21.05
N GLY A 165 -22.36 8.60 -20.14
CA GLY A 165 -22.85 9.80 -19.46
C GLY A 165 -21.87 10.33 -18.40
N ARG A 166 -21.94 11.64 -18.10
CA ARG A 166 -21.11 12.30 -17.06
C ARG A 166 -21.31 11.72 -15.64
N GLU A 167 -22.43 11.03 -15.40
CA GLU A 167 -22.79 10.44 -14.11
C GLU A 167 -22.53 8.92 -14.02
N GLU A 168 -22.09 8.30 -15.12
CA GLU A 168 -21.91 6.85 -15.19
C GLU A 168 -20.53 6.42 -14.68
N ARG A 169 -20.48 5.29 -13.98
CA ARG A 169 -19.21 4.78 -13.43
C ARG A 169 -18.38 4.17 -14.54
N VAL A 170 -17.23 4.77 -14.82
CA VAL A 170 -16.29 4.31 -15.84
C VAL A 170 -14.93 3.91 -15.28
N VAL A 171 -14.19 3.11 -16.06
CA VAL A 171 -12.80 2.71 -15.80
C VAL A 171 -11.97 2.93 -17.06
N SER A 172 -10.70 3.33 -16.92
CA SER A 172 -9.78 3.53 -18.04
C SER A 172 -8.64 2.52 -18.05
N CYS A 173 -8.24 2.10 -19.25
CA CYS A 173 -7.09 1.23 -19.40
C CYS A 173 -5.80 2.01 -19.08
N GLY A 174 -4.96 1.49 -18.17
CA GLY A 174 -3.68 2.12 -17.83
C GLY A 174 -2.68 2.25 -19.00
N ALA A 175 -2.82 1.43 -20.05
CA ALA A 175 -1.92 1.42 -21.21
C ALA A 175 -2.45 2.26 -22.38
N CYS A 176 -3.66 1.96 -22.88
CA CYS A 176 -4.21 2.66 -24.05
C CYS A 176 -5.20 3.78 -23.70
N LYS A 177 -5.43 4.05 -22.41
CA LYS A 177 -6.27 5.14 -21.88
C LYS A 177 -7.75 5.13 -22.28
N ASN A 178 -8.16 4.17 -23.10
CA ASN A 178 -9.56 3.97 -23.45
C ASN A 178 -10.43 3.71 -22.22
N VAL A 179 -11.62 4.29 -22.25
CA VAL A 179 -12.59 4.31 -21.17
C VAL A 179 -13.73 3.35 -21.51
N ILE A 180 -14.17 2.58 -20.52
CA ILE A 180 -15.29 1.64 -20.63
C ILE A 180 -16.15 1.76 -19.37
N HIS A 181 -17.44 1.43 -19.46
CA HIS A 181 -18.29 1.33 -18.26
C HIS A 181 -17.71 0.31 -17.27
N GLU A 182 -17.84 0.60 -15.97
CA GLU A 182 -17.41 -0.31 -14.91
C GLU A 182 -18.17 -1.64 -14.98
N GLU A 183 -19.45 -1.62 -15.31
CA GLU A 183 -20.26 -2.82 -15.49
C GLU A 183 -19.80 -3.67 -16.67
N CYS A 184 -19.49 -3.05 -17.81
CA CYS A 184 -18.91 -3.70 -18.97
C CYS A 184 -17.55 -4.31 -18.64
N PHE A 185 -16.71 -3.60 -17.87
CA PHE A 185 -15.45 -4.13 -17.37
C PHE A 185 -15.64 -5.33 -16.43
N LEU A 186 -16.59 -5.27 -15.51
CA LEU A 186 -16.89 -6.35 -14.56
C LEU A 186 -17.44 -7.59 -15.29
N ALA A 187 -18.27 -7.40 -16.32
CA ALA A 187 -18.73 -8.48 -17.19
C ALA A 187 -17.56 -9.12 -17.94
N TRP A 188 -16.69 -8.30 -18.53
CA TRP A 188 -15.47 -8.75 -19.20
C TRP A 188 -14.50 -9.49 -18.26
N LYS A 189 -14.33 -9.00 -17.04
CA LYS A 189 -13.51 -9.65 -16.01
C LYS A 189 -14.07 -11.02 -15.62
N ARG A 190 -15.40 -11.17 -15.59
CA ARG A 190 -16.06 -12.46 -15.32
C ARG A 190 -15.86 -13.47 -16.45
N SER A 191 -15.79 -13.02 -17.72
CA SER A 191 -15.51 -13.91 -18.85
C SER A 191 -14.05 -14.37 -18.92
N CYS A 192 -13.12 -13.59 -18.36
CA CYS A 192 -11.71 -13.93 -18.19
C CYS A 192 -11.48 -15.00 -17.09
N ARG A 193 -11.93 -16.25 -17.31
CA ARG A 193 -11.68 -17.43 -16.44
C ARG A 193 -10.26 -17.42 -15.86
N ARG A 194 -10.05 -17.64 -14.54
CA ARG A 194 -8.78 -17.85 -13.79
C ARG A 194 -7.50 -17.05 -14.20
N ARG A 195 -7.56 -16.17 -15.19
CA ARG A 195 -6.47 -15.36 -15.72
C ARG A 195 -6.69 -13.91 -15.31
N SER A 196 -5.63 -13.12 -15.33
CA SER A 196 -5.72 -11.68 -15.11
C SER A 196 -6.58 -11.05 -16.20
N ALA A 197 -7.46 -10.11 -15.84
CA ALA A 197 -8.25 -9.37 -16.82
C ALA A 197 -7.31 -8.62 -17.78
N THR A 198 -7.61 -8.60 -19.08
CA THR A 198 -6.86 -7.87 -20.11
C THR A 198 -7.74 -6.82 -20.80
N CYS A 199 -7.16 -5.75 -21.33
CA CYS A 199 -7.90 -4.73 -22.06
C CYS A 199 -8.57 -5.33 -23.30
N VAL A 200 -9.85 -5.01 -23.52
CA VAL A 200 -10.60 -5.43 -24.72
C VAL A 200 -9.99 -4.85 -26.00
N LEU A 201 -9.36 -3.67 -25.91
CA LEU A 201 -8.76 -2.98 -27.05
C LEU A 201 -7.28 -3.34 -27.24
N CYS A 202 -6.44 -3.07 -26.24
CA CYS A 202 -4.98 -3.23 -26.38
C CYS A 202 -4.42 -4.53 -25.78
N ARG A 203 -5.26 -5.39 -25.19
CA ARG A 203 -4.87 -6.64 -24.51
C ARG A 203 -3.87 -6.51 -23.36
N ALA A 204 -3.45 -5.30 -22.99
CA ALA A 204 -2.64 -5.06 -21.81
C ALA A 204 -3.34 -5.58 -20.55
N ARG A 205 -2.57 -6.12 -19.59
CA ARG A 205 -3.14 -6.63 -18.34
C ARG A 205 -3.75 -5.48 -17.54
N TRP A 206 -5.02 -5.59 -17.20
CA TRP A 206 -5.62 -4.77 -16.14
C TRP A 206 -4.97 -5.16 -14.82
N ARG A 207 -4.46 -4.17 -14.11
CA ARG A 207 -3.94 -4.38 -12.76
C ARG A 207 -5.15 -4.69 -11.88
N SER A 208 -5.30 -5.94 -11.46
CA SER A 208 -6.35 -6.36 -10.53
C SER A 208 -6.20 -5.56 -9.24
N GLY A 209 -7.29 -5.02 -8.70
CA GLY A 209 -7.36 -4.13 -7.52
C GLY A 209 -6.88 -4.68 -6.17
N GLY A 210 -5.82 -5.50 -6.14
CA GLY A 210 -4.90 -5.61 -5.01
C GLY A 210 -3.75 -4.60 -5.09
N ASP A 211 -3.39 -4.19 -6.31
CA ASP A 211 -2.41 -3.15 -6.64
C ASP A 211 -3.10 -1.98 -7.34
N ASP A 212 -4.19 -1.50 -6.74
CA ASP A 212 -4.85 -0.28 -7.18
C ASP A 212 -4.00 0.90 -6.72
N PRO A 213 -3.33 1.65 -7.62
CA PRO A 213 -2.61 2.87 -7.25
C PRO A 213 -3.57 3.93 -6.66
N ASP A 214 -4.87 3.75 -6.88
CA ASP A 214 -5.93 4.67 -6.51
C ASP A 214 -6.51 4.39 -5.10
N LYS A 215 -6.13 3.27 -4.46
CA LYS A 215 -6.61 2.91 -3.13
C LYS A 215 -5.97 3.74 -2.02
N TYR A 216 -4.77 4.25 -2.24
CA TYR A 216 -3.99 4.98 -1.24
C TYR A 216 -3.64 6.37 -1.75
N LEU A 217 -3.65 7.35 -0.86
CA LEU A 217 -3.06 8.65 -1.16
C LEU A 217 -1.56 8.45 -1.40
N ASN A 218 -1.08 8.80 -2.59
CA ASN A 218 0.32 8.71 -2.95
C ASN A 218 0.95 10.11 -3.01
N LEU A 219 2.03 10.30 -2.26
CA LEU A 219 2.77 11.56 -2.16
C LEU A 219 4.15 11.49 -2.84
N SER A 220 4.45 10.45 -3.62
CA SER A 220 5.78 10.25 -4.23
C SER A 220 6.23 11.43 -5.09
N ALA A 221 5.30 12.13 -5.74
CA ALA A 221 5.56 13.32 -6.54
C ALA A 221 6.08 14.53 -5.73
N TYR A 222 5.94 14.49 -4.40
CA TYR A 222 6.32 15.59 -3.50
C TYR A 222 7.46 15.20 -2.54
N VAL A 223 7.97 13.97 -2.63
CA VAL A 223 9.10 13.52 -1.80
C VAL A 223 10.38 14.05 -2.45
N ASN A 224 11.06 14.97 -1.78
CA ASN A 224 12.33 15.55 -2.25
C ASN A 224 13.52 14.70 -1.81
N GLU A 225 14.71 14.93 -2.40
CA GLU A 225 15.97 14.27 -1.99
C GLU A 225 16.35 14.54 -0.53
N GLU A 226 15.82 15.61 0.07
CA GLU A 226 15.99 15.93 1.49
C GLU A 226 15.25 14.93 2.41
N ASP A 227 14.13 14.37 1.95
CA ASP A 227 13.49 13.21 2.57
C ASP A 227 14.24 11.89 2.27
N MET A 228 15.24 11.96 1.37
CA MET A 228 16.16 10.89 0.97
C MET A 228 17.53 10.99 1.69
N VAL A 229 17.76 11.92 2.61
CA VAL A 229 19.00 11.91 3.38
C VAL A 229 18.89 10.80 4.43
N GLU A 230 19.73 9.77 4.28
CA GLU A 230 20.00 8.81 5.36
C GLU A 230 20.57 9.61 6.52
N ASP A 231 19.97 9.47 7.70
CA ASP A 231 20.55 9.99 8.92
C ASP A 231 21.89 9.27 9.13
N GLY A 232 22.93 9.82 8.53
CA GLY A 232 24.33 9.48 8.74
C GLY A 232 24.78 10.13 10.05
N GLY A 233 24.17 9.72 11.16
CA GLY A 233 24.62 10.04 12.51
C GLY A 233 25.60 9.00 13.00
N CYS A 234 26.86 9.09 12.58
CA CYS A 234 27.97 8.49 13.30
C CYS A 234 28.60 9.60 14.15
N THR A 235 28.34 9.56 15.46
CA THR A 235 29.28 9.82 16.58
C THR A 235 28.62 9.41 17.87
#